data_AF-A0A9W7YJK2-F1
#
_entry.id   AF-A0A9W7YJK2-F1
#
_cell.length_a   1.000
_cell.length_b   1.000
_cell.length_c   1.000
_cell.angle_alpha   90.00
_cell.angle_beta   90.00
_cell.angle_gamma   90.00
#
_symmetry.space_group_name_H-M   'P 1'
#
loop_
_entity.id
_entity.type
_entity.pdbx_description
1 polymer ?
#
loop_
_entity_poly.entity_id
_entity_poly.type
_entity_poly.pdbx_seq_one_letter_code
_entity_poly.pdbx_strand_id
1 'polypeptide(L)'
;MPMPLMPVHSEREDDDGAVSSDQRKRMDEYIDTLDIHIARREFDAATSLVLQLKQQAGATAGLQDVRQAADSHTADLARLILADLLIPCSSRKQVTQNVGLLHRLGWDKEAKGAFLAARSATIKNRTRQLKLEGNTQLYIRELAIVYFRLIRNTCEWYSELFADPTMISALIAWVRQEMAGYAVIFRRHVFHEMQRFQVIASCLNHTLAEVDILGHAGLDLKFMLDQEFFPDLTSCIRSYESRCLALLIKVASEDSLQVASKVSTENYP
;
A
#
# COMPACT_ATOMS: atom_id res chain seq x y z
N MET A 1 85.62 -5.77 31.01
CA MET A 1 85.04 -5.18 29.78
C MET A 1 83.97 -6.12 29.24
N PRO A 2 82.89 -5.60 28.65
CA PRO A 2 81.54 -6.17 28.73
C PRO A 2 81.26 -7.27 27.69
N MET A 3 80.23 -8.06 28.00
CA MET A 3 79.75 -9.25 27.29
C MET A 3 79.35 -9.00 25.82
N PRO A 4 79.49 -10.01 24.93
CA PRO A 4 78.83 -10.00 23.62
C PRO A 4 77.33 -10.21 23.79
N LEU A 5 76.54 -9.34 23.15
CA LEU A 5 75.08 -9.45 23.07
C LEU A 5 74.67 -10.79 22.43
N MET A 6 73.79 -11.53 23.11
CA MET A 6 73.05 -12.62 22.49
C MET A 6 72.03 -12.07 21.49
N PRO A 7 71.78 -12.77 20.36
CA PRO A 7 70.69 -12.41 19.47
C PRO A 7 69.36 -12.75 20.16
N VAL A 8 68.55 -11.72 20.42
CA VAL A 8 67.14 -11.89 20.74
C VAL A 8 66.46 -12.34 19.46
N HIS A 9 66.27 -13.65 19.32
CA HIS A 9 65.27 -14.20 18.40
C HIS A 9 63.90 -13.73 18.90
N SER A 10 63.47 -12.58 18.39
CA SER A 10 62.07 -12.17 18.37
C SER A 10 61.36 -13.12 17.38
N GLU A 11 60.92 -14.27 17.86
CA GLU A 11 59.82 -15.00 17.26
C GLU A 11 58.59 -14.07 17.32
N ARG A 12 58.44 -13.24 16.29
CA ARG A 12 57.12 -12.79 15.88
C ARG A 12 56.44 -14.03 15.35
N GLU A 13 55.66 -14.67 16.21
CA GLU A 13 54.52 -15.46 15.77
C GLU A 13 53.60 -14.50 15.01
N ASP A 14 53.88 -14.35 13.72
CA ASP A 14 52.87 -13.98 12.74
C ASP A 14 51.94 -15.21 12.65
N ASP A 15 51.07 -15.41 13.66
CA ASP A 15 49.86 -16.24 13.56
C ASP A 15 48.88 -15.49 12.64
N ASP A 16 49.27 -15.44 11.38
CA ASP A 16 48.63 -14.68 10.33
C ASP A 16 47.38 -15.43 9.88
N GLY A 17 46.27 -15.23 10.59
CA GLY A 17 44.88 -15.19 10.07
C GLY A 17 44.41 -16.26 9.06
N ALA A 18 45.08 -17.40 8.95
CA ALA A 18 44.82 -18.39 7.91
C ALA A 18 43.60 -19.23 8.30
N VAL A 19 42.53 -19.10 7.51
CA VAL A 19 41.33 -19.93 7.62
C VAL A 19 41.73 -21.40 7.54
N SER A 20 41.45 -22.17 8.60
CA SER A 20 41.65 -23.62 8.59
C SER A 20 40.81 -24.27 7.48
N SER A 21 41.37 -25.24 6.76
CA SER A 21 40.66 -25.99 5.71
C SER A 21 39.35 -26.60 6.19
N ASP A 22 39.29 -26.97 7.47
CA ASP A 22 38.09 -27.56 8.08
C ASP A 22 37.01 -26.51 8.36
N GLN A 23 37.41 -25.28 8.70
CA GLN A 23 36.48 -24.17 8.83
C GLN A 23 35.83 -23.84 7.48
N ARG A 24 36.63 -23.84 6.41
CA ARG A 24 36.12 -23.57 5.06
C ARG A 24 35.12 -24.63 4.59
N LYS A 25 35.44 -25.92 4.75
CA LYS A 25 34.51 -27.02 4.43
C LYS A 25 33.17 -26.92 5.18
N ARG A 26 33.21 -26.57 6.47
CA ARG A 26 31.98 -26.35 7.25
C ARG A 26 31.12 -25.22 6.70
N MET A 27 31.73 -24.18 6.15
CA MET A 27 30.99 -23.08 5.55
C MET A 27 30.37 -23.47 4.21
N ASP A 28 31.07 -24.27 3.40
CA ASP A 28 30.52 -24.83 2.17
C ASP A 28 29.29 -25.72 2.48
N GLU A 29 29.38 -26.57 3.51
CA GLU A 29 28.23 -27.38 3.99
C GLU A 29 27.05 -26.53 4.47
N TYR A 30 27.31 -25.38 5.10
CA TYR A 30 26.27 -24.43 5.50
C TYR A 30 25.62 -23.74 4.29
N ILE A 31 26.38 -23.43 3.24
CA ILE A 31 25.83 -22.88 1.99
C ILE A 31 24.92 -23.93 1.32
N ASP A 32 25.37 -25.18 1.22
CA ASP A 32 24.55 -26.26 0.64
C ASP A 32 23.24 -26.46 1.44
N THR A 33 23.33 -26.41 2.77
CA THR A 33 22.15 -26.51 3.65
C THR A 33 21.22 -25.30 3.48
N LEU A 34 21.77 -24.11 3.27
CA LEU A 34 21.01 -22.90 2.99
C LEU A 34 20.22 -23.02 1.69
N ASP A 35 20.85 -23.53 0.62
CA ASP A 35 20.19 -23.77 -0.66
C ASP A 35 19.02 -24.75 -0.54
N ILE A 36 19.19 -25.82 0.24
CA ILE A 36 18.12 -26.78 0.52
C ILE A 36 16.93 -26.09 1.22
N HIS A 37 17.19 -25.29 2.25
CA HIS A 37 16.13 -24.56 2.95
C HIS A 37 15.43 -23.54 2.05
N ILE A 38 16.18 -22.81 1.21
CA ILE A 38 15.63 -21.85 0.24
C ILE A 38 14.74 -22.58 -0.78
N ALA A 39 15.23 -23.68 -1.36
CA ALA A 39 14.48 -24.48 -2.33
C ALA A 39 13.16 -25.04 -1.74
N ARG A 40 13.17 -25.42 -0.45
CA ARG A 40 12.00 -25.90 0.28
C ARG A 40 11.10 -24.78 0.82
N ARG A 41 11.47 -23.52 0.60
CA ARG A 41 10.78 -22.32 1.14
C ARG A 41 10.69 -22.30 2.68
N GLU A 42 11.67 -22.90 3.35
CA GLU A 42 11.79 -22.91 4.81
C GLU A 42 12.47 -21.60 5.28
N PHE A 43 11.79 -20.47 5.05
CA PHE A 43 12.40 -19.15 5.15
C PHE A 43 12.93 -18.78 6.53
N ASP A 44 12.29 -19.23 7.61
CA ASP A 44 12.77 -19.00 8.97
C ASP A 44 14.13 -19.68 9.24
N ALA A 45 14.28 -20.93 8.77
CA ALA A 45 15.53 -21.68 8.88
C ALA A 45 16.61 -21.05 7.99
N ALA A 46 16.28 -20.75 6.73
CA ALA A 46 17.18 -20.09 5.78
C ALA A 46 17.67 -18.73 6.31
N THR A 47 16.77 -17.91 6.86
CA THR A 47 17.12 -16.59 7.43
C THR A 47 18.06 -16.73 8.62
N SER A 48 17.83 -17.70 9.49
CA SER A 48 18.68 -17.92 10.66
C SER A 48 20.08 -18.41 10.25
N LEU A 49 20.14 -19.32 9.27
CA LEU A 49 21.39 -19.87 8.75
C LEU A 49 22.22 -18.82 8.00
N VAL A 50 21.60 -17.99 7.14
CA VAL A 50 22.33 -16.94 6.40
C VAL A 50 22.87 -15.86 7.34
N LEU A 51 22.15 -15.50 8.40
CA LEU A 51 22.64 -14.54 9.40
C LEU A 51 23.83 -15.11 10.18
N GLN A 52 23.78 -16.40 10.55
CA GLN A 52 24.91 -17.08 11.19
C GLN A 52 26.13 -17.13 10.26
N LEU A 53 25.93 -17.47 8.98
CA LEU A 53 26.99 -17.46 7.96
C LEU A 53 27.65 -16.09 7.84
N LYS A 54 26.86 -15.01 7.76
CA LYS A 54 27.39 -13.64 7.67
C LYS A 54 28.17 -13.22 8.91
N GLN A 55 27.70 -13.62 10.09
CA GLN A 55 28.40 -13.33 11.34
C GLN A 55 29.77 -14.02 11.40
N GLN A 56 29.84 -15.30 11.02
CA GLN A 56 31.10 -16.06 11.04
C GLN A 56 32.05 -15.61 9.94
N ALA A 57 31.56 -15.37 8.72
CA ALA A 57 32.38 -14.88 7.61
C ALA A 57 32.90 -13.45 7.84
N GLY A 58 32.15 -12.61 8.58
CA GLY A 58 32.54 -11.24 8.89
C GLY A 58 33.66 -11.13 9.93
N ALA A 59 33.86 -12.16 10.76
CA ALA A 59 34.81 -12.16 11.86
C ALA A 59 36.20 -12.70 11.48
N THR A 60 36.37 -13.29 10.29
CA THR A 60 37.60 -14.01 9.92
C THR A 60 38.18 -13.44 8.61
N ALA A 61 39.47 -13.10 8.63
CA ALA A 61 40.19 -12.72 7.42
C ALA A 61 40.29 -13.93 6.47
N GLY A 62 40.17 -13.72 5.15
CA GLY A 62 40.30 -14.80 4.14
C GLY A 62 38.99 -15.51 3.71
N LEU A 63 37.82 -15.10 4.21
CA LEU A 63 36.50 -15.64 3.85
C LEU A 63 35.65 -14.69 2.98
N GLN A 64 36.30 -13.86 2.16
CA GLN A 64 35.60 -12.83 1.37
C GLN A 64 34.61 -13.43 0.36
N ASP A 65 34.99 -14.55 -0.25
CA ASP A 65 34.16 -15.32 -1.18
C ASP A 65 32.93 -15.92 -0.50
N VAL A 66 33.08 -16.49 0.70
CA VAL A 66 31.95 -16.99 1.49
C VAL A 66 31.01 -15.86 1.91
N ARG A 67 31.57 -14.69 2.26
CA ARG A 67 30.77 -13.50 2.55
C ARG A 67 29.97 -13.05 1.34
N GLN A 68 30.60 -13.01 0.17
CA GLN A 68 29.93 -12.65 -1.09
C GLN A 68 28.83 -13.68 -1.45
N ALA A 69 29.09 -14.97 -1.24
CA ALA A 69 28.08 -16.01 -1.40
C ALA A 69 26.91 -15.79 -0.45
N ALA A 70 27.16 -15.57 0.85
CA ALA A 70 26.10 -15.31 1.83
C ALA A 70 25.28 -14.05 1.49
N ASP A 71 25.90 -12.99 0.97
CA ASP A 71 25.21 -11.80 0.50
C ASP A 71 24.32 -12.10 -0.72
N SER A 72 24.79 -12.91 -1.67
CA SER A 72 23.98 -13.37 -2.80
C SER A 72 22.75 -14.17 -2.33
N HIS A 73 22.92 -15.14 -1.44
CA HIS A 73 21.81 -15.94 -0.93
C HIS A 73 20.85 -15.11 -0.07
N THR A 74 21.36 -14.11 0.66
CA THR A 74 20.52 -13.12 1.37
C THR A 74 19.58 -12.43 0.38
N ALA A 75 20.11 -11.96 -0.76
CA ALA A 75 19.32 -11.29 -1.77
C ALA A 75 18.31 -12.23 -2.44
N ASP A 76 18.69 -13.48 -2.71
CA ASP A 76 17.81 -14.49 -3.32
C ASP A 76 16.65 -14.86 -2.41
N LEU A 77 16.96 -15.13 -1.13
CA LEU A 77 15.98 -15.38 -0.09
C LEU A 77 15.01 -14.20 0.07
N ALA A 78 15.54 -12.96 0.16
CA ALA A 78 14.71 -11.77 0.28
C ALA A 78 13.78 -11.59 -0.92
N ARG A 79 14.27 -11.83 -2.15
CA ARG A 79 13.43 -11.76 -3.37
C ARG A 79 12.28 -12.76 -3.35
N LEU A 80 12.50 -13.98 -2.87
CA LEU A 80 11.44 -14.99 -2.74
C LEU A 80 10.41 -14.60 -1.69
N ILE A 81 10.84 -14.08 -0.53
CA ILE A 81 9.93 -13.63 0.53
C ILE A 81 9.12 -12.40 0.06
N LEU A 82 9.74 -11.48 -0.68
CA LEU A 82 9.06 -10.34 -1.30
C LEU A 82 7.99 -10.81 -2.30
N ALA A 83 8.28 -11.83 -3.10
CA ALA A 83 7.31 -12.39 -4.04
C ALA A 83 6.08 -12.96 -3.29
N ASP A 84 6.26 -13.59 -2.13
CA ASP A 84 5.14 -14.05 -1.31
C ASP A 84 4.38 -12.90 -0.65
N LEU A 85 5.10 -11.85 -0.21
CA LEU A 85 4.47 -10.67 0.36
C LEU A 85 3.61 -9.91 -0.67
N LEU A 86 3.98 -9.98 -1.95
CA LEU A 86 3.23 -9.38 -3.06
C LEU A 86 1.90 -10.10 -3.37
N ILE A 87 1.69 -11.32 -2.86
CA ILE A 87 0.45 -12.08 -3.09
C ILE A 87 -0.73 -11.33 -2.44
N PRO A 88 -1.73 -10.89 -3.24
CA PRO A 88 -2.89 -10.17 -2.72
C PRO A 88 -3.75 -11.08 -1.85
N CYS A 89 -4.53 -10.49 -0.94
CA CYS A 89 -5.41 -11.22 -0.02
C CYS A 89 -4.72 -12.19 0.94
N SER A 90 -3.40 -12.09 1.12
CA SER A 90 -2.65 -12.87 2.11
C SER A 90 -3.15 -12.63 3.54
N SER A 91 -3.09 -13.66 4.37
CA SER A 91 -3.50 -13.56 5.78
C SER A 91 -2.56 -12.63 6.56
N ARG A 92 -3.08 -12.01 7.63
CA ARG A 92 -2.27 -11.16 8.53
C ARG A 92 -1.04 -11.92 9.05
N LYS A 93 -1.22 -13.18 9.47
CA LYS A 93 -0.14 -14.02 9.98
C LYS A 93 0.99 -14.18 8.96
N GLN A 94 0.63 -14.48 7.70
CA GLN A 94 1.63 -14.63 6.63
C GLN A 94 2.37 -13.32 6.35
N VAL A 95 1.63 -12.21 6.28
CA VAL A 95 2.22 -10.88 6.06
C VAL A 95 3.17 -10.52 7.20
N THR A 96 2.76 -10.69 8.46
CA THR A 96 3.60 -10.43 9.63
C THR A 96 4.86 -11.28 9.64
N GLN A 97 4.76 -12.58 9.32
CA GLN A 97 5.92 -13.46 9.21
C GLN A 97 6.88 -12.99 8.12
N ASN A 98 6.39 -12.74 6.90
CA ASN A 98 7.24 -12.31 5.78
C ASN A 98 7.93 -10.97 6.04
N VAL A 99 7.20 -9.99 6.60
CA VAL A 99 7.79 -8.69 6.96
C VAL A 99 8.84 -8.86 8.07
N GLY A 100 8.58 -9.68 9.08
CA GLY A 100 9.55 -9.97 10.15
C GLY A 100 10.83 -10.63 9.62
N LEU A 101 10.72 -11.53 8.65
CA LEU A 101 11.88 -12.13 7.99
C LEU A 101 12.67 -11.09 7.19
N LEU A 102 11.99 -10.24 6.41
CA LEU A 102 12.63 -9.19 5.62
C LEU A 102 13.31 -8.14 6.52
N HIS A 103 12.71 -7.80 7.65
CA HIS A 103 13.30 -6.93 8.66
C HIS A 103 14.62 -7.52 9.19
N ARG A 104 14.63 -8.81 9.55
CA ARG A 104 15.86 -9.52 9.98
C ARG A 104 16.95 -9.54 8.91
N LEU A 105 16.57 -9.53 7.63
CA LEU A 105 17.51 -9.48 6.50
C LEU A 105 17.96 -8.05 6.15
N GLY A 106 17.34 -7.01 6.72
CA GLY A 106 17.62 -5.60 6.43
C GLY A 106 16.94 -5.04 5.17
N TRP A 107 15.83 -5.65 4.73
CA TRP A 107 15.09 -5.31 3.50
C TRP A 107 13.78 -4.54 3.80
N ASP A 108 13.76 -3.72 4.85
CA ASP A 108 12.57 -3.00 5.32
C ASP A 108 11.93 -2.10 4.27
N LYS A 109 12.77 -1.43 3.46
CA LYS A 109 12.31 -0.48 2.44
C LYS A 109 11.55 -1.21 1.33
N GLU A 110 12.08 -2.33 0.86
CA GLU A 110 11.48 -3.19 -0.15
C GLU A 110 10.23 -3.89 0.41
N ALA A 111 10.29 -4.37 1.66
CA ALA A 111 9.16 -4.99 2.35
C ALA A 111 7.96 -4.04 2.43
N LYS A 112 8.21 -2.77 2.79
CA LYS A 112 7.20 -1.71 2.81
C LYS A 112 6.55 -1.51 1.43
N GLY A 113 7.37 -1.39 0.39
CA GLY A 113 6.89 -1.22 -0.98
C GLY A 113 6.03 -2.39 -1.44
N ALA A 114 6.51 -3.62 -1.21
CA ALA A 114 5.79 -4.84 -1.54
C ALA A 114 4.48 -4.98 -0.76
N PHE A 115 4.49 -4.67 0.54
CA PHE A 115 3.30 -4.66 1.38
C PHE A 115 2.22 -3.75 0.80
N LEU A 116 2.53 -2.46 0.60
CA LEU A 116 1.56 -1.48 0.07
C LEU A 116 1.06 -1.87 -1.33
N ALA A 117 1.93 -2.40 -2.19
CA ALA A 117 1.53 -2.88 -3.52
C ALA A 117 0.55 -4.07 -3.44
N ALA A 118 0.78 -5.02 -2.53
CA ALA A 118 -0.13 -6.15 -2.30
C ALA A 118 -1.49 -5.68 -1.76
N ARG A 119 -1.51 -4.63 -0.94
CA ARG A 119 -2.75 -4.02 -0.42
C ARG A 119 -3.54 -3.32 -1.53
N SER A 120 -2.89 -2.56 -2.42
CA SER A 120 -3.54 -2.02 -3.63
C SER A 120 -4.10 -3.13 -4.52
N ALA A 121 -3.35 -4.22 -4.73
CA ALA A 121 -3.83 -5.37 -5.49
C ALA A 121 -5.04 -6.04 -4.82
N THR A 122 -5.07 -6.09 -3.49
CA THR A 122 -6.22 -6.57 -2.72
C THR A 122 -7.45 -5.69 -2.93
N ILE A 123 -7.33 -4.36 -2.85
CA ILE A 123 -8.41 -3.40 -3.12
C ILE A 123 -8.94 -3.59 -4.54
N LYS A 124 -8.06 -3.67 -5.54
CA LYS A 124 -8.44 -3.91 -6.94
C LYS A 124 -9.19 -5.22 -7.12
N ASN A 125 -8.71 -6.32 -6.52
CA ASN A 125 -9.35 -7.62 -6.61
C ASN A 125 -10.75 -7.62 -5.98
N ARG A 126 -10.92 -7.01 -4.81
CA ARG A 126 -12.24 -6.90 -4.15
C ARG A 126 -13.18 -5.98 -4.92
N THR A 127 -12.69 -4.87 -5.44
CA THR A 127 -13.48 -3.95 -6.27
C THR A 127 -14.02 -4.63 -7.53
N ARG A 128 -13.21 -5.48 -8.18
CA ARG A 128 -13.63 -6.25 -9.37
C ARG A 128 -14.72 -7.28 -9.08
N GLN A 129 -14.88 -7.71 -7.84
CA GLN A 129 -15.93 -8.66 -7.43
C GLN A 129 -17.29 -7.97 -7.25
N LEU A 130 -17.33 -6.64 -7.15
CA LEU A 130 -18.56 -5.87 -7.05
C LEU A 130 -19.25 -5.81 -8.41
N LYS A 131 -20.55 -6.11 -8.45
CA LYS A 131 -21.37 -6.05 -9.66
C LYS A 131 -22.21 -4.78 -9.65
N LEU A 132 -22.22 -4.08 -10.78
CA LEU A 132 -23.15 -2.97 -11.00
C LEU A 132 -24.50 -3.52 -11.49
N GLU A 133 -25.38 -3.86 -10.57
CA GLU A 133 -26.71 -4.44 -10.87
C GLU A 133 -27.78 -3.35 -11.03
N GLY A 134 -27.49 -2.32 -11.82
CA GLY A 134 -28.42 -1.22 -12.14
C GLY A 134 -28.75 -0.26 -10.98
N ASN A 135 -28.27 -0.54 -9.77
CA ASN A 135 -28.42 0.34 -8.61
C ASN A 135 -27.08 0.99 -8.25
N THR A 136 -26.85 2.19 -8.78
CA THR A 136 -25.64 2.98 -8.52
C THR A 136 -25.42 3.26 -7.03
N GLN A 137 -26.48 3.50 -6.26
CA GLN A 137 -26.34 3.79 -4.82
C GLN A 137 -25.81 2.59 -4.05
N LEU A 138 -26.36 1.40 -4.31
CA LEU A 138 -25.91 0.16 -3.69
C LEU A 138 -24.46 -0.15 -4.07
N TYR A 139 -24.14 -0.04 -5.36
CA TYR A 139 -22.77 -0.24 -5.85
C TYR A 139 -21.77 0.70 -5.17
N ILE A 140 -22.07 1.99 -5.09
CA ILE A 140 -21.18 2.98 -4.46
C ILE A 140 -21.04 2.74 -2.96
N ARG A 141 -22.11 2.32 -2.27
CA ARG A 141 -22.06 1.95 -0.86
C ARG A 141 -21.12 0.78 -0.63
N GLU A 142 -21.24 -0.29 -1.42
CA GLU A 142 -20.34 -1.46 -1.31
C GLU A 142 -18.90 -1.11 -1.68
N LEU A 143 -18.71 -0.27 -2.70
CA LEU A 143 -17.41 0.23 -3.11
C LEU A 143 -16.73 1.02 -1.98
N ALA A 144 -17.46 1.92 -1.32
CA ALA A 144 -16.98 2.70 -0.18
C ALA A 144 -16.52 1.76 0.95
N ILE A 145 -17.37 0.79 1.32
CA ILE A 145 -17.05 -0.24 2.33
C ILE A 145 -15.74 -0.96 1.98
N VAL A 146 -15.55 -1.38 0.72
CA VAL A 146 -14.33 -2.08 0.29
C VAL A 146 -13.10 -1.19 0.43
N TYR A 147 -13.11 0.01 -0.14
CA TYR A 147 -11.96 0.91 -0.13
C TYR A 147 -11.60 1.34 1.29
N PHE A 148 -12.54 1.95 2.02
CA PHE A 148 -12.24 2.59 3.29
C PHE A 148 -11.86 1.59 4.38
N ARG A 149 -12.49 0.40 4.42
CA ARG A 149 -12.10 -0.64 5.37
C ARG A 149 -10.75 -1.25 5.06
N LEU A 150 -10.41 -1.47 3.78
CA LEU A 150 -9.09 -1.96 3.40
C LEU A 150 -7.99 -0.93 3.64
N ILE A 151 -8.27 0.36 3.41
CA ILE A 151 -7.38 1.46 3.78
C ILE A 151 -7.15 1.45 5.30
N ARG A 152 -8.22 1.43 6.10
CA ARG A 152 -8.12 1.37 7.56
C ARG A 152 -7.23 0.23 8.03
N ASN A 153 -7.56 -0.98 7.56
CA ASN A 153 -6.88 -2.20 7.94
C ASN A 153 -5.39 -2.16 7.52
N THR A 154 -5.09 -1.52 6.38
CA THR A 154 -3.71 -1.33 5.94
C THR A 154 -2.97 -0.38 6.87
N CYS A 155 -3.56 0.74 7.28
CA CYS A 155 -2.94 1.67 8.23
C CYS A 155 -2.68 1.03 9.60
N GLU A 156 -3.63 0.23 10.10
CA GLU A 156 -3.47 -0.55 11.33
C GLU A 156 -2.27 -1.51 11.23
N TRP A 157 -2.25 -2.34 10.17
CA TRP A 157 -1.14 -3.29 9.97
C TRP A 157 0.20 -2.58 9.75
N TYR A 158 0.18 -1.47 9.02
CA TYR A 158 1.39 -0.70 8.75
C TYR A 158 2.03 -0.18 10.03
N SER A 159 1.22 0.37 10.94
CA SER A 159 1.69 0.95 12.20
C SER A 159 2.32 -0.09 13.12
N GLU A 160 1.85 -1.34 13.03
CA GLU A 160 2.42 -2.46 13.81
C GLU A 160 3.65 -3.08 13.15
N LEU A 161 3.68 -3.17 11.82
CA LEU A 161 4.74 -3.84 11.06
C LEU A 161 5.94 -2.92 10.79
N PHE A 162 5.72 -1.62 10.68
CA PHE A 162 6.73 -0.62 10.31
C PHE A 162 6.72 0.52 11.33
N ALA A 163 7.37 0.30 12.48
CA ALA A 163 7.37 1.25 13.60
C ALA A 163 8.22 2.52 13.35
N ASP A 164 9.08 2.53 12.33
CA ASP A 164 9.91 3.68 12.00
C ASP A 164 9.07 4.87 11.48
N PRO A 165 9.03 6.01 12.19
CA PRO A 165 8.25 7.18 11.77
C PRO A 165 8.66 7.74 10.40
N THR A 166 9.92 7.57 9.98
CA THR A 166 10.39 8.05 8.66
C THR A 166 9.69 7.34 7.50
N MET A 167 9.14 6.15 7.76
CA MET A 167 8.44 5.35 6.77
C MET A 167 6.98 5.78 6.58
N ILE A 168 6.38 6.59 7.47
CA ILE A 168 4.95 6.97 7.42
C ILE A 168 4.57 7.72 6.13
N SER A 169 5.49 8.50 5.58
CA SER A 169 5.26 9.27 4.34
C SER A 169 4.79 8.40 3.16
N ALA A 170 5.30 7.18 3.05
CA ALA A 170 4.89 6.23 2.02
C ALA A 170 3.46 5.72 2.24
N LEU A 171 3.04 5.52 3.50
CA LEU A 171 1.66 5.16 3.82
C LEU A 171 0.71 6.30 3.43
N ILE A 172 1.04 7.55 3.75
CA ILE A 172 0.20 8.70 3.39
C ILE A 172 0.10 8.87 1.87
N ALA A 173 1.21 8.70 1.14
CA ALA A 173 1.21 8.72 -0.31
C ALA A 173 0.32 7.61 -0.90
N TRP A 174 0.40 6.40 -0.34
CA TRP A 174 -0.45 5.28 -0.73
C TRP A 174 -1.93 5.54 -0.44
N VAL A 175 -2.28 6.06 0.75
CA VAL A 175 -3.66 6.44 1.08
C VAL A 175 -4.21 7.43 0.06
N ARG A 176 -3.45 8.49 -0.26
CA ARG A 176 -3.86 9.47 -1.28
C ARG A 176 -4.10 8.81 -2.63
N GLN A 177 -3.24 7.88 -3.05
CA GLN A 177 -3.42 7.15 -4.31
C GLN A 177 -4.69 6.31 -4.33
N GLU A 178 -5.00 5.59 -3.24
CA GLU A 178 -6.23 4.78 -3.16
C GLU A 178 -7.49 5.66 -3.08
N MET A 179 -7.41 6.80 -2.39
CA MET A 179 -8.49 7.81 -2.36
C MET A 179 -8.79 8.34 -3.77
N ALA A 180 -7.76 8.70 -4.53
CA ALA A 180 -7.92 9.13 -5.92
C ALA A 180 -8.49 8.00 -6.81
N GLY A 181 -8.05 6.75 -6.59
CA GLY A 181 -8.60 5.57 -7.27
C GLY A 181 -10.10 5.38 -7.02
N TYR A 182 -10.54 5.51 -5.77
CA TYR A 182 -11.96 5.52 -5.41
C TYR A 182 -12.70 6.66 -6.12
N ALA A 183 -12.14 7.87 -6.07
CA ALA A 183 -12.77 9.06 -6.64
C ALA A 183 -12.98 8.96 -8.16
N VAL A 184 -12.03 8.34 -8.88
CA VAL A 184 -12.18 8.09 -10.33
C VAL A 184 -13.39 7.20 -10.63
N ILE A 185 -13.59 6.12 -9.85
CA ILE A 185 -14.73 5.21 -10.03
C ILE A 185 -16.03 5.93 -9.65
N PHE A 186 -16.03 6.65 -8.53
CA PHE A 186 -17.16 7.44 -8.08
C PHE A 186 -17.59 8.46 -9.14
N ARG A 187 -16.65 9.24 -9.67
CA ARG A 187 -16.90 10.25 -10.71
C ARG A 187 -17.57 9.64 -11.93
N ARG A 188 -17.05 8.50 -12.39
CA ARG A 188 -17.59 7.79 -13.56
C ARG A 188 -19.05 7.41 -13.37
N HIS A 189 -19.41 6.88 -12.20
CA HIS A 189 -20.75 6.32 -11.97
C HIS A 189 -21.76 7.31 -11.39
N VAL A 190 -21.30 8.34 -10.68
CA VAL A 190 -22.18 9.28 -9.97
C VAL A 190 -22.30 10.60 -10.72
N PHE A 191 -21.17 11.22 -11.08
CA PHE A 191 -21.17 12.55 -11.69
C PHE A 191 -21.39 12.49 -13.21
N HIS A 192 -20.82 11.50 -13.90
CA HIS A 192 -20.85 11.44 -15.36
C HIS A 192 -22.14 10.83 -15.94
N GLU A 193 -22.91 10.08 -15.15
CA GLU A 193 -24.14 9.41 -15.59
C GLU A 193 -25.40 10.31 -15.57
N MET A 194 -25.26 11.65 -15.42
CA MET A 194 -26.38 12.60 -15.34
C MET A 194 -27.44 12.20 -14.29
N GLN A 195 -26.97 11.67 -13.16
CA GLN A 195 -27.80 11.17 -12.08
C GLN A 195 -28.68 12.27 -11.46
N ARG A 196 -29.81 11.89 -10.87
CA ARG A 196 -30.63 12.82 -10.08
C ARG A 196 -29.84 13.29 -8.86
N PHE A 197 -29.99 14.55 -8.45
CA PHE A 197 -29.31 15.09 -7.26
C PHE A 197 -29.52 14.27 -6.00
N GLN A 198 -30.70 13.68 -5.82
CA GLN A 198 -30.97 12.78 -4.70
C GLN A 198 -30.07 11.54 -4.69
N VAL A 199 -29.78 10.98 -5.88
CA VAL A 199 -28.87 9.82 -6.02
C VAL A 199 -27.45 10.24 -5.71
N ILE A 200 -27.01 11.38 -6.25
CA ILE A 200 -25.68 11.94 -5.99
C ILE A 200 -25.49 12.18 -4.48
N ALA A 201 -26.46 12.84 -3.83
CA ALA A 201 -26.43 13.10 -2.39
C ALA A 201 -26.40 11.81 -1.57
N SER A 202 -27.19 10.80 -1.94
CA SER A 202 -27.19 9.49 -1.27
C SER A 202 -25.81 8.80 -1.37
N CYS A 203 -25.22 8.78 -2.58
CA CYS A 203 -23.88 8.24 -2.81
C CYS A 203 -22.79 8.96 -2.00
N LEU A 204 -22.85 10.30 -1.94
CA LEU A 204 -21.95 11.10 -1.11
C LEU A 204 -22.11 10.78 0.37
N ASN A 205 -23.34 10.69 0.87
CA ASN A 205 -23.61 10.36 2.27
C ASN A 205 -23.07 8.97 2.64
N HIS A 206 -23.22 7.97 1.76
CA HIS A 206 -22.60 6.65 1.98
C HIS A 206 -21.08 6.72 2.04
N THR A 207 -20.46 7.54 1.19
CA THR A 207 -19.00 7.75 1.17
C THR A 207 -18.53 8.42 2.45
N LEU A 208 -19.17 9.53 2.83
CA LEU A 208 -18.83 10.30 4.03
C LEU A 208 -19.00 9.48 5.30
N ALA A 209 -20.06 8.66 5.39
CA ALA A 209 -20.26 7.78 6.54
C ALA A 209 -19.11 6.77 6.73
N GLU A 210 -18.57 6.19 5.66
CA GLU A 210 -17.42 5.27 5.77
C GLU A 210 -16.10 6.01 6.04
N VAL A 211 -15.94 7.25 5.55
CA VAL A 211 -14.78 8.11 5.87
C VAL A 211 -14.81 8.59 7.32
N ASP A 212 -15.98 8.90 7.88
CA ASP A 212 -16.10 9.32 9.28
C ASP A 212 -15.67 8.19 10.24
N ILE A 213 -15.95 6.93 9.88
CA ILE A 213 -15.46 5.77 10.64
C ILE A 213 -13.92 5.73 10.67
N LEU A 214 -13.26 6.17 9.60
CA LEU A 214 -11.79 6.29 9.56
C LEU A 214 -11.26 7.44 10.43
N GLY A 215 -11.99 8.56 10.50
CA GLY A 215 -11.64 9.71 11.32
C GLY A 215 -11.48 9.35 12.81
N HIS A 216 -12.34 8.47 13.32
CA HIS A 216 -12.26 7.97 14.71
C HIS A 216 -11.01 7.13 15.00
N ALA A 217 -10.33 6.63 13.97
CA ALA A 217 -9.08 5.88 14.08
C ALA A 217 -7.82 6.76 13.94
N GLY A 218 -7.97 8.09 13.95
CA GLY A 218 -6.86 9.05 13.86
C GLY A 218 -6.44 9.41 12.43
N LEU A 219 -7.21 9.03 11.42
CA LEU A 219 -6.99 9.35 10.00
C LEU A 219 -8.15 10.19 9.48
N ASP A 220 -8.05 11.51 9.59
CA ASP A 220 -9.00 12.39 8.92
C ASP A 220 -8.68 12.45 7.42
N LEU A 221 -9.44 11.67 6.63
CA LEU A 221 -9.33 11.63 5.17
C LEU A 221 -10.39 12.47 4.47
N LYS A 222 -11.29 13.12 5.23
CA LYS A 222 -12.40 13.87 4.66
C LYS A 222 -11.91 15.00 3.77
N PHE A 223 -10.85 15.69 4.18
CA PHE A 223 -10.24 16.75 3.37
C PHE A 223 -9.72 16.24 2.02
N MET A 224 -9.19 15.01 1.95
CA MET A 224 -8.70 14.42 0.70
C MET A 224 -9.86 14.11 -0.24
N LEU A 225 -10.96 13.59 0.31
CA LEU A 225 -12.19 13.34 -0.45
C LEU A 225 -12.79 14.65 -0.97
N ASP A 226 -12.86 15.67 -0.12
CA ASP A 226 -13.35 17.00 -0.47
C ASP A 226 -12.52 17.59 -1.62
N GLN A 227 -11.20 17.45 -1.60
CA GLN A 227 -10.31 17.87 -2.69
C GLN A 227 -10.59 17.14 -4.01
N GLU A 228 -10.81 15.82 -3.97
CA GLU A 228 -11.08 15.02 -5.17
C GLU A 228 -12.46 15.33 -5.79
N PHE A 229 -13.48 15.61 -4.96
CA PHE A 229 -14.86 15.78 -5.42
C PHE A 229 -15.27 17.23 -5.69
N PHE A 230 -14.58 18.21 -5.12
CA PHE A 230 -14.97 19.62 -5.25
C PHE A 230 -15.13 20.10 -6.71
N PRO A 231 -14.22 19.76 -7.66
CA PRO A 231 -14.38 20.16 -9.06
C PRO A 231 -15.62 19.54 -9.71
N ASP A 232 -15.87 18.26 -9.45
CA ASP A 232 -16.99 17.53 -10.04
C ASP A 232 -18.33 18.00 -9.47
N LEU A 233 -18.41 18.24 -8.16
CA LEU A 233 -19.58 18.81 -7.51
C LEU A 233 -19.94 20.18 -8.05
N THR A 234 -18.93 21.05 -8.19
CA THR A 234 -19.11 22.39 -8.77
C THR A 234 -19.63 22.31 -10.21
N SER A 235 -19.05 21.43 -11.02
CA SER A 235 -19.49 21.19 -12.40
C SER A 235 -20.92 20.64 -12.47
N CYS A 236 -21.27 19.70 -11.59
CA CYS A 236 -22.59 19.11 -11.51
C CYS A 236 -23.67 20.15 -11.16
N ILE A 237 -23.41 21.00 -10.15
CA ILE A 237 -24.31 22.08 -9.73
C ILE A 237 -24.53 23.08 -10.88
N ARG A 238 -23.46 23.54 -11.53
CA ARG A 238 -23.56 24.48 -12.67
C ARG A 238 -24.33 23.89 -13.86
N SER A 239 -24.10 22.62 -14.15
CA SER A 239 -24.80 21.91 -15.23
C SER A 239 -26.30 21.78 -14.94
N TYR A 240 -26.66 21.56 -13.67
CA TYR A 240 -28.05 21.53 -13.24
C TYR A 240 -28.73 22.88 -13.33
N GLU A 241 -28.08 23.93 -12.81
CA GLU A 241 -28.54 25.31 -12.92
C GLU A 241 -28.83 25.69 -14.37
N SER A 242 -27.87 25.43 -15.26
CA SER A 242 -28.01 25.71 -16.70
C SER A 242 -29.21 25.00 -17.32
N ARG A 243 -29.45 23.73 -16.95
CA ARG A 243 -30.59 22.95 -17.44
C ARG A 243 -31.92 23.46 -16.88
N CYS A 244 -31.97 23.81 -15.59
CA CYS A 244 -33.15 24.42 -14.99
C CYS A 244 -33.51 25.74 -15.66
N LEU A 245 -32.52 26.60 -15.91
CA LEU A 245 -32.71 27.85 -16.65
C LEU A 245 -33.22 27.60 -18.07
N ALA A 246 -32.63 26.64 -18.80
CA ALA A 246 -33.09 26.29 -20.14
C ALA A 246 -34.54 25.79 -20.17
N LEU A 247 -34.93 24.98 -19.18
CA LEU A 247 -36.32 24.50 -19.04
C LEU A 247 -37.27 25.65 -18.70
N LEU A 248 -36.90 26.55 -17.79
CA LEU A 248 -37.71 27.72 -17.45
C LEU A 248 -37.90 28.67 -18.65
N ILE A 249 -36.83 28.93 -19.41
CA ILE A 249 -36.90 29.73 -20.63
C ILE A 249 -37.84 29.08 -21.65
N LYS A 250 -37.73 27.76 -21.84
CA LYS A 250 -38.61 27.01 -22.73
C LYS A 250 -40.08 27.12 -22.29
N VAL A 251 -40.36 26.87 -21.02
CA VAL A 251 -41.72 26.97 -20.45
C VAL A 251 -42.28 28.39 -20.61
N ALA A 252 -41.48 29.41 -20.31
CA ALA A 252 -41.89 30.80 -20.47
C ALA A 252 -42.16 31.17 -21.94
N SER A 253 -41.42 30.59 -22.89
CA SER A 253 -41.65 30.81 -24.33
C SER A 253 -42.90 30.07 -24.86
N GLU A 254 -43.30 28.98 -24.21
CA GLU A 254 -44.47 28.17 -24.58
C GLU A 254 -45.75 28.61 -23.84
N ASP A 255 -45.64 29.45 -22.80
CA ASP A 255 -46.77 29.95 -22.04
C ASP A 255 -47.58 30.98 -22.85
N SER A 256 -48.77 30.56 -23.27
CA SER A 256 -49.72 31.39 -24.03
C SER A 256 -50.49 32.39 -23.15
N LEU A 257 -50.26 32.41 -21.83
CA LEU A 257 -50.87 33.32 -20.85
C LEU A 257 -52.41 33.41 -20.93
N GLN A 258 -53.09 32.38 -21.44
CA GLN A 258 -54.54 32.41 -21.69
C GLN A 258 -55.39 32.60 -20.43
N VAL A 259 -54.84 32.35 -19.25
CA VAL A 259 -55.50 32.64 -17.98
C VAL A 259 -55.49 34.14 -17.69
N ALA A 260 -54.40 34.84 -17.98
CA ALA A 260 -54.31 36.29 -17.81
C ALA A 260 -55.20 37.05 -18.81
N SER A 261 -55.40 36.51 -20.02
CA SER A 261 -56.31 37.12 -21.01
C SER A 261 -57.78 37.02 -20.59
N LYS A 262 -58.19 35.99 -19.86
CA LYS A 262 -59.59 35.80 -19.40
C LYS A 262 -59.97 36.68 -18.22
N VAL A 263 -59.03 36.97 -17.32
CA VAL A 263 -59.25 37.87 -16.16
C VAL A 263 -59.45 39.32 -16.59
N SER A 264 -58.88 39.73 -17.73
CA SER A 264 -59.06 41.08 -18.27
C SER A 264 -60.46 41.30 -18.87
N THR A 265 -61.15 40.23 -19.28
CA THR A 265 -62.48 40.30 -19.90
C THR A 265 -63.65 40.25 -18.92
N GLU A 266 -63.44 39.86 -17.65
CA GLU A 266 -64.50 39.79 -16.63
C GLU A 266 -64.58 41.03 -15.72
N ASN A 267 -63.71 42.04 -15.93
CA ASN A 267 -63.63 43.25 -15.08
C ASN A 267 -63.98 44.56 -15.81
N TYR A 268 -64.91 44.53 -16.76
CA TYR A 268 -65.54 45.75 -17.26
C TYR A 268 -67.07 45.65 -17.09
N PRO A 269 -67.71 46.57 -16.34
CA PRO A 269 -69.16 46.60 -16.17
C PRO A 269 -69.91 46.95 -17.45
#